data_AF-A0AAW7QSZ6-F1
#
_entry.id   AF-A0AAW7QSZ6-F1
#
_cell.length_a   1.000
_cell.length_b   1.000
_cell.length_c   1.000
_cell.angle_alpha   90.00
_cell.angle_beta   90.00
_cell.angle_gamma   90.00
#
_symmetry.space_group_name_H-M   'P 1'
#
loop_
_entity.id
_entity.type
_entity.pdbx_description
1 polymer ?
#
loop_
_entity_poly.entity_id
_entity_poly.type
_entity_poly.pdbx_seq_one_letter_code
_entity_poly.pdbx_strand_id
1 'polypeptide(L)'
;MSLEQQYRQRFAGSAVLAERAYQRFPGGATHDGRYADPFPLFMERAYGPYKWDVDDNRMIDYWCGHGALLLGHGHPAIVAAITQQAPVSTHLGASHRLELEWADLIVELIPAAERVRFTASGSEATTLALRIARAATGKNTLIRFAGHFHGWHDALAPGADPDDPNRGVLPSTLDSLIILPADLDQVAATLASRDDVAAVILEPTGASYGSIPLPDDFLVGLRELTHRYGVIMIADEVVTGFRVTPGGACARAGVTPDLVCLAKIVAGGLPGGALAGRAELLDLLAHDEHGPRGRIRQQGTFNANPLSAAAGIAMLRAVATGEPGAVAAQRGTMLVQMLNELFRSYRLRGWTAFGDGSIFHLFVDPITDLTPGEIPRNMPLATLKRGGDPRLLRLFRMALHLNGVDLMRGRSGFVSAVHSEEDIHTTIAAMAAAIELVMREI
;
A
#
# COMPACT_ATOMS: atom_id res chain seq x y z
N MET A 1 26.42 25.36 8.14
CA MET A 1 25.19 24.98 8.86
C MET A 1 25.03 23.47 8.70
N SER A 2 24.70 22.76 9.77
CA SER A 2 24.40 21.33 9.66
C SER A 2 23.17 21.10 8.78
N LEU A 3 23.00 19.89 8.27
CA LEU A 3 21.84 19.48 7.48
C LEU A 3 20.52 19.74 8.21
N GLU A 4 20.47 19.45 9.51
CA GLU A 4 19.29 19.72 10.33
C GLU A 4 19.02 21.22 10.46
N GLN A 5 20.05 22.07 10.63
CA GLN A 5 19.88 23.53 10.68
C GLN A 5 19.32 24.06 9.36
N GLN A 6 19.82 23.57 8.22
CA GLN A 6 19.30 23.92 6.89
C GLN A 6 17.84 23.48 6.74
N TYR A 7 17.50 22.26 7.17
CA TYR A 7 16.14 21.74 7.16
C TYR A 7 15.19 22.62 7.98
N ARG A 8 15.55 22.92 9.22
CA ARG A 8 14.73 23.78 10.10
C ARG A 8 14.54 25.18 9.53
N GLN A 9 15.57 25.75 8.90
CA GLN A 9 15.50 27.07 8.27
C GLN A 9 14.61 27.07 7.02
N ARG A 10 14.71 26.04 6.17
CA ARG A 10 13.94 25.95 4.92
C ARG A 10 12.45 25.70 5.17
N PHE A 11 12.14 24.95 6.22
CA PHE A 11 10.80 24.46 6.56
C PHE A 11 10.27 25.06 7.87
N ALA A 12 10.49 26.37 8.06
CA ALA A 12 10.22 27.05 9.32
C ALA A 12 8.72 27.07 9.69
N GLY A 13 7.82 27.27 8.72
CA GLY A 13 6.37 27.20 8.93
C GLY A 13 5.92 25.80 9.30
N SER A 14 6.48 24.77 8.65
CA SER A 14 6.24 23.38 9.04
C SER A 14 6.68 23.09 10.49
N ALA A 15 7.81 23.64 10.94
CA ALA A 15 8.28 23.50 12.32
C ALA A 15 7.26 24.06 13.34
N VAL A 16 6.72 25.25 13.07
CA VAL A 16 5.71 25.89 13.93
C VAL A 16 4.43 25.05 14.02
N LEU A 17 3.99 24.49 12.90
CA LEU A 17 2.81 23.62 12.87
C LEU A 17 3.07 22.28 13.55
N ALA A 18 4.27 21.73 13.46
CA ALA A 18 4.66 20.50 14.15
C ALA A 18 4.57 20.67 15.68
N GLU A 19 5.06 21.78 16.22
CA GLU A 19 4.93 22.11 17.66
C GLU A 19 3.46 22.11 18.11
N ARG A 20 2.57 22.73 17.31
CA ARG A 20 1.13 22.69 17.57
C ARG A 20 0.57 21.28 17.49
N ALA A 21 1.04 20.47 16.54
CA ALA A 21 0.60 19.10 16.38
C ALA A 21 1.04 18.20 17.55
N TYR A 22 2.26 18.35 18.08
CA TYR A 22 2.72 17.61 19.27
C TYR A 22 1.84 17.90 20.51
N GLN A 23 1.21 19.07 20.58
CA GLN A 23 0.26 19.42 21.65
C GLN A 23 -1.16 18.85 21.44
N ARG A 24 -1.43 18.20 20.31
CA ARG A 24 -2.78 17.73 19.93
C ARG A 24 -2.83 16.25 19.58
N PHE A 25 -1.77 15.73 18.97
CA PHE A 25 -1.69 14.36 18.49
C PHE A 25 -0.49 13.64 19.14
N PRO A 26 -0.66 12.39 19.60
CA PRO A 26 0.47 11.57 20.05
C PRO A 26 1.56 11.51 18.97
N GLY A 27 2.79 11.86 19.32
CA GLY A 27 3.91 11.90 18.36
C GLY A 27 3.76 12.94 17.25
N GLY A 28 2.82 13.89 17.35
CA GLY A 28 2.63 14.98 16.40
C GLY A 28 1.97 14.58 15.07
N ALA A 29 1.40 13.37 14.97
CA ALA A 29 0.81 12.87 13.74
C ALA A 29 -0.44 12.02 13.99
N THR A 30 -1.30 11.91 12.97
CA THR A 30 -2.51 11.05 12.97
C THR A 30 -2.33 9.76 12.14
N HIS A 31 -1.10 9.46 11.75
CA HIS A 31 -0.71 8.28 10.98
C HIS A 31 0.79 8.07 11.16
N ASP A 32 1.22 6.92 11.66
CA ASP A 32 2.61 6.67 12.07
C ASP A 32 3.63 6.92 10.94
N GLY A 33 3.26 6.63 9.70
CA GLY A 33 4.12 6.93 8.54
C GLY A 33 4.44 8.42 8.37
N ARG A 34 3.61 9.33 8.89
CA ARG A 34 3.84 10.77 8.80
C ARG A 34 4.84 11.26 9.84
N TYR A 35 5.19 10.47 10.85
CA TYR A 35 6.23 10.85 11.80
C TYR A 35 7.55 11.11 11.06
N ALA A 36 8.26 12.14 11.51
CA ALA A 36 9.60 12.48 11.05
C ALA A 36 10.31 13.24 12.16
N ASP A 37 11.62 13.03 12.23
CA ASP A 37 12.53 13.76 13.11
C ASP A 37 13.50 14.54 12.20
N PRO A 38 13.66 15.87 12.37
CA PRO A 38 13.24 16.70 13.50
C PRO A 38 11.74 17.03 13.58
N PHE A 39 11.04 17.08 12.45
CA PHE A 39 9.59 17.29 12.38
C PHE A 39 9.04 16.93 10.99
N PRO A 40 7.74 16.59 10.87
CA PRO A 40 7.10 16.38 9.58
C PRO A 40 6.84 17.69 8.83
N LEU A 41 6.88 17.62 7.51
CA LEU A 41 6.45 18.72 6.64
C LEU A 41 4.92 18.82 6.62
N PHE A 42 4.39 20.04 6.65
CA PHE A 42 2.97 20.32 6.51
C PHE A 42 2.69 20.75 5.07
N MET A 43 1.91 19.93 4.36
CA MET A 43 1.57 20.17 2.96
C MET A 43 0.32 21.05 2.85
N GLU A 44 0.36 22.05 1.97
CA GLU A 44 -0.74 23.01 1.76
C GLU A 44 -1.51 22.71 0.47
N ARG A 45 -0.80 22.37 -0.62
CA ARG A 45 -1.41 22.13 -1.93
C ARG A 45 -0.65 21.10 -2.74
N ALA A 46 -1.33 20.45 -3.68
CA ALA A 46 -0.73 19.47 -4.58
C ALA A 46 -1.45 19.44 -5.93
N TYR A 47 -0.70 19.15 -6.99
CA TYR A 47 -1.22 19.02 -8.36
C TYR A 47 -0.25 18.20 -9.22
N GLY A 48 -0.78 17.25 -10.00
CA GLY A 48 0.03 16.35 -10.81
C GLY A 48 0.98 15.52 -9.94
N PRO A 49 2.28 15.45 -10.28
CA PRO A 49 3.28 14.75 -9.48
C PRO A 49 3.87 15.61 -8.34
N TYR A 50 3.37 16.83 -8.12
CA TYR A 50 3.98 17.78 -7.19
C TYR A 50 3.11 18.09 -5.99
N LYS A 51 3.77 18.47 -4.89
CA LYS A 51 3.16 19.09 -3.71
C LYS A 51 4.00 20.26 -3.19
N TRP A 52 3.35 21.14 -2.46
CA TRP A 52 3.96 22.31 -1.82
C TRP A 52 3.61 22.30 -0.35
N ASP A 53 4.61 22.59 0.48
CA ASP A 53 4.40 22.81 1.89
C ASP A 53 3.85 24.22 2.20
N VAL A 54 3.62 24.49 3.48
CA VAL A 54 3.15 25.78 3.99
C VAL A 54 4.16 26.93 3.82
N ASP A 55 5.39 26.62 3.43
CA ASP A 55 6.47 27.57 3.15
C ASP A 55 6.70 27.73 1.61
N ASP A 56 5.76 27.24 0.78
CA ASP A 56 5.78 27.23 -0.69
C ASP A 56 6.94 26.43 -1.32
N ASN A 57 7.56 25.52 -0.58
CA ASN A 57 8.59 24.64 -1.11
C ASN A 57 7.95 23.55 -1.99
N ARG A 58 8.23 23.58 -3.30
CA ARG A 58 7.78 22.54 -4.24
C ARG A 58 8.59 21.26 -4.07
N MET A 59 7.91 20.12 -4.11
CA MET A 59 8.52 18.79 -4.10
C MET A 59 7.89 17.87 -5.15
N ILE A 60 8.71 17.03 -5.79
CA ILE A 60 8.23 15.85 -6.52
C ILE A 60 7.76 14.83 -5.49
N ASP A 61 6.54 14.33 -5.64
CA ASP A 61 5.87 13.47 -4.67
C ASP A 61 5.85 12.00 -5.09
N TYR A 62 6.67 11.19 -4.43
CA TYR A 62 6.63 9.74 -4.53
C TYR A 62 5.85 9.09 -3.38
N TRP A 63 5.25 9.87 -2.47
CA TRP A 63 4.31 9.35 -1.47
C TRP A 63 2.99 8.95 -2.13
N CYS A 64 2.49 9.76 -3.07
CA CYS A 64 1.34 9.45 -3.95
C CYS A 64 0.11 8.90 -3.20
N GLY A 65 -0.22 9.50 -2.06
CA GLY A 65 -1.34 9.07 -1.22
C GLY A 65 -1.20 7.64 -0.65
N HIS A 66 0.02 7.18 -0.38
CA HIS A 66 0.34 5.80 0.00
C HIS A 66 0.05 4.79 -1.12
N GLY A 67 0.20 5.23 -2.37
CA GLY A 67 -0.09 4.44 -3.57
C GLY A 67 -1.52 4.56 -4.09
N ALA A 68 -2.37 5.42 -3.53
CA ALA A 68 -3.73 5.66 -4.01
C ALA A 68 -3.81 6.53 -5.26
N LEU A 69 -2.81 7.39 -5.49
CA LEU A 69 -2.87 8.43 -6.52
C LEU A 69 -2.10 8.00 -7.78
N LEU A 70 -2.53 6.91 -8.43
CA LEU A 70 -1.93 6.46 -9.69
C LEU A 70 -2.03 7.53 -10.79
N LEU A 71 -3.07 8.35 -10.79
CA LEU A 71 -3.25 9.46 -11.73
C LEU A 71 -2.73 10.81 -11.18
N GLY A 72 -1.99 10.79 -10.07
CA GLY A 72 -1.46 11.99 -9.41
C GLY A 72 -2.51 12.81 -8.65
N HIS A 73 -2.08 13.96 -8.17
CA HIS A 73 -2.92 14.89 -7.38
C HIS A 73 -3.86 15.68 -8.28
N GLY A 74 -5.12 15.78 -7.87
CA GLY A 74 -6.09 16.68 -8.50
C GLY A 74 -6.40 16.35 -9.96
N HIS A 75 -6.37 15.07 -10.35
CA HIS A 75 -6.65 14.65 -11.72
C HIS A 75 -8.02 15.21 -12.19
N PRO A 76 -8.09 15.93 -13.34
CA PRO A 76 -9.29 16.68 -13.73
C PRO A 76 -10.58 15.87 -13.79
N ALA A 77 -10.51 14.63 -14.28
CA ALA A 77 -11.69 13.75 -14.35
C ALA A 77 -12.22 13.34 -12.96
N ILE A 78 -11.32 13.13 -11.99
CA ILE A 78 -11.71 12.76 -10.62
C ILE A 78 -12.29 13.97 -9.90
N VAL A 79 -11.63 15.13 -10.02
CA VAL A 79 -12.12 16.39 -9.44
C VAL A 79 -13.50 16.74 -10.01
N ALA A 80 -13.68 16.65 -11.32
CA ALA A 80 -14.97 16.88 -11.96
C ALA A 80 -16.06 15.95 -11.42
N ALA A 81 -15.78 14.65 -11.29
CA ALA A 81 -16.74 13.67 -10.76
C ALA A 81 -17.15 14.01 -9.31
N ILE A 82 -16.20 14.37 -8.45
CA ILE A 82 -16.46 14.77 -7.06
C ILE A 82 -17.28 16.06 -7.02
N THR A 83 -16.87 17.09 -7.76
CA THR A 83 -17.53 18.41 -7.76
C THR A 83 -18.95 18.32 -8.32
N GLN A 84 -19.20 17.48 -9.33
CA GLN A 84 -20.55 17.25 -9.85
C GLN A 84 -21.43 16.48 -8.86
N GLN A 85 -20.87 15.54 -8.10
CA GLN A 85 -21.62 14.73 -7.14
C GLN A 85 -21.92 15.46 -5.83
N ALA A 86 -21.03 16.34 -5.37
CA ALA A 86 -21.17 17.08 -4.11
C ALA A 86 -22.51 17.83 -3.93
N PRO A 87 -23.03 18.60 -4.90
CA PRO A 87 -24.31 19.28 -4.76
C PRO A 87 -25.52 18.33 -4.82
N VAL A 88 -25.36 17.11 -5.36
CA VAL A 88 -26.41 16.09 -5.37
C VAL A 88 -26.56 15.50 -3.98
N SER A 89 -25.48 14.97 -3.42
CA SER A 89 -25.41 14.54 -2.02
C SER A 89 -24.00 14.09 -1.65
N THR A 90 -23.62 14.37 -0.40
CA THR A 90 -22.43 13.81 0.24
C THR A 90 -22.73 12.50 0.99
N HIS A 91 -24.00 12.27 1.35
CA HIS A 91 -24.49 11.07 2.04
C HIS A 91 -26.02 10.99 1.99
N LEU A 92 -26.58 9.92 1.45
CA LEU A 92 -28.04 9.79 1.25
C LEU A 92 -28.77 9.00 2.35
N GLY A 93 -28.05 8.24 3.18
CA GLY A 93 -28.69 7.34 4.15
C GLY A 93 -29.53 6.23 3.50
N ALA A 94 -29.31 5.99 2.20
CA ALA A 94 -29.99 5.02 1.37
C ALA A 94 -29.06 4.61 0.21
N SER A 95 -29.40 3.52 -0.47
CA SER A 95 -28.76 3.08 -1.71
C SER A 95 -28.82 4.12 -2.82
N HIS A 96 -27.84 4.10 -3.73
CA HIS A 96 -27.77 5.03 -4.86
C HIS A 96 -27.10 4.42 -6.09
N ARG A 97 -27.44 4.94 -7.28
CA ARG A 97 -27.00 4.37 -8.56
C ARG A 97 -25.48 4.23 -8.71
N LEU A 98 -24.70 5.17 -8.15
CA LEU A 98 -23.24 5.12 -8.26
C LEU A 98 -22.61 3.92 -7.54
N GLU A 99 -23.25 3.35 -6.51
CA GLU A 99 -22.69 2.16 -5.85
C GLU A 99 -22.78 0.92 -6.75
N LEU A 100 -23.81 0.85 -7.60
CA LEU A 100 -23.95 -0.21 -8.60
C LEU A 100 -22.93 -0.03 -9.74
N GLU A 101 -22.86 1.17 -10.32
CA GLU A 101 -21.90 1.46 -11.40
C GLU A 101 -20.44 1.25 -10.95
N TRP A 102 -20.13 1.57 -9.70
CA TRP A 102 -18.80 1.32 -9.14
C TRP A 102 -18.54 -0.18 -8.95
N ALA A 103 -19.55 -0.95 -8.49
CA ALA A 103 -19.43 -2.39 -8.34
C ALA A 103 -19.29 -3.10 -9.70
N ASP A 104 -20.04 -2.68 -10.72
CA ASP A 104 -19.99 -3.23 -12.08
C ASP A 104 -18.57 -3.13 -12.67
N LEU A 105 -17.90 -1.98 -12.49
CA LEU A 105 -16.51 -1.80 -12.92
C LEU A 105 -15.53 -2.72 -12.17
N ILE A 106 -15.75 -2.98 -10.88
CA ILE A 106 -14.90 -3.91 -10.13
C ILE A 106 -15.09 -5.33 -10.63
N VAL A 107 -16.35 -5.75 -10.87
CA VAL A 107 -16.69 -7.07 -11.43
C VAL A 107 -16.11 -7.25 -12.83
N GLU A 108 -16.13 -6.21 -13.67
CA GLU A 108 -15.56 -6.25 -15.01
C GLU A 108 -14.03 -6.40 -14.99
N LEU A 109 -13.35 -5.70 -14.07
CA LEU A 109 -11.90 -5.59 -14.08
C LEU A 109 -11.18 -6.67 -13.27
N ILE A 110 -11.78 -7.17 -12.18
CA ILE A 110 -11.16 -8.12 -11.27
C ILE A 110 -11.65 -9.55 -11.59
N PRO A 111 -10.80 -10.46 -12.09
CA PRO A 111 -11.24 -11.79 -12.53
C PRO A 111 -11.95 -12.64 -11.46
N ALA A 112 -11.57 -12.48 -10.19
CA ALA A 112 -12.18 -13.20 -9.07
C ALA A 112 -13.53 -12.62 -8.62
N ALA A 113 -13.91 -11.42 -9.09
CA ALA A 113 -15.02 -10.67 -8.56
C ALA A 113 -16.35 -11.08 -9.20
N GLU A 114 -17.11 -11.96 -8.54
CA GLU A 114 -18.50 -12.23 -8.91
C GLU A 114 -19.47 -11.34 -8.13
N ARG A 115 -19.09 -10.96 -6.88
CA ARG A 115 -19.81 -10.01 -6.04
C ARG A 115 -18.85 -9.07 -5.33
N VAL A 116 -19.38 -7.92 -4.91
CA VAL A 116 -18.62 -6.85 -4.24
C VAL A 116 -19.35 -6.39 -2.98
N ARG A 117 -18.57 -6.12 -1.93
CA ARG A 117 -19.04 -5.42 -0.74
C ARG A 117 -18.10 -4.27 -0.42
N PHE A 118 -18.63 -3.04 -0.37
CA PHE A 118 -17.85 -1.86 -0.01
C PHE A 118 -17.59 -1.73 1.49
N THR A 119 -16.45 -1.13 1.80
CA THR A 119 -15.97 -0.78 3.14
C THR A 119 -15.44 0.66 3.14
N ALA A 120 -15.16 1.24 4.31
CA ALA A 120 -14.60 2.58 4.41
C ALA A 120 -13.06 2.59 4.24
N SER A 121 -12.40 1.42 4.32
CA SER A 121 -10.94 1.30 4.22
C SER A 121 -10.47 -0.11 3.82
N GLY A 122 -9.19 -0.23 3.47
CA GLY A 122 -8.53 -1.52 3.26
C GLY A 122 -8.48 -2.40 4.51
N SER A 123 -8.24 -1.82 5.70
CA SER A 123 -8.27 -2.56 6.98
C SER A 123 -9.64 -3.20 7.25
N GLU A 124 -10.73 -2.52 6.83
CA GLU A 124 -12.08 -3.09 6.95
C GLU A 124 -12.32 -4.19 5.92
N ALA A 125 -11.78 -4.06 4.70
CA ALA A 125 -11.90 -5.08 3.65
C ALA A 125 -11.21 -6.39 4.08
N THR A 126 -9.99 -6.30 4.60
CA THR A 126 -9.24 -7.45 5.13
C THR A 126 -9.92 -8.05 6.36
N THR A 127 -10.42 -7.23 7.30
CA THR A 127 -11.22 -7.70 8.44
C THR A 127 -12.45 -8.49 7.97
N LEU A 128 -13.18 -7.99 6.97
CA LEU A 128 -14.36 -8.65 6.45
C LEU A 128 -14.02 -9.98 5.76
N ALA A 129 -12.92 -10.02 4.99
CA ALA A 129 -12.45 -11.22 4.32
C ALA A 129 -12.17 -12.36 5.31
N LEU A 130 -11.50 -12.06 6.44
CA LEU A 130 -11.24 -13.05 7.48
C LEU A 130 -12.52 -13.61 8.10
N ARG A 131 -13.52 -12.75 8.35
CA ARG A 131 -14.81 -13.18 8.90
C ARG A 131 -15.55 -14.11 7.94
N ILE A 132 -15.56 -13.77 6.65
CA ILE A 132 -16.17 -14.59 5.60
C ILE A 132 -15.45 -15.94 5.51
N ALA A 133 -14.12 -15.95 5.49
CA ALA A 133 -13.37 -17.19 5.38
C ALA A 133 -13.65 -18.16 6.53
N ARG A 134 -13.69 -17.65 7.77
CA ARG A 134 -14.02 -18.46 8.95
C ARG A 134 -15.46 -18.98 8.91
N ALA A 135 -16.42 -18.13 8.52
CA ALA A 135 -17.82 -18.56 8.43
C ALA A 135 -18.05 -19.61 7.33
N ALA A 136 -17.41 -19.43 6.17
CA ALA A 136 -17.53 -20.35 5.03
C ALA A 136 -16.97 -21.73 5.34
N THR A 137 -15.86 -21.79 6.09
CA THR A 137 -15.14 -23.03 6.37
C THR A 137 -15.50 -23.68 7.70
N GLY A 138 -16.07 -22.91 8.65
CA GLY A 138 -16.25 -23.34 10.04
C GLY A 138 -14.93 -23.46 10.81
N LYS A 139 -13.81 -23.01 10.22
CA LYS A 139 -12.45 -23.14 10.75
C LYS A 139 -11.99 -21.82 11.38
N ASN A 140 -11.06 -21.90 12.33
CA ASN A 140 -10.64 -20.72 13.11
C ASN A 140 -9.29 -20.14 12.65
N THR A 141 -8.38 -20.99 12.20
CA THR A 141 -6.98 -20.63 12.03
C THR A 141 -6.74 -19.91 10.72
N LEU A 142 -5.93 -18.86 10.77
CA LEU A 142 -5.53 -18.07 9.61
C LEU A 142 -4.03 -18.19 9.41
N ILE A 143 -3.59 -18.29 8.16
CA ILE A 143 -2.17 -18.17 7.81
C ILE A 143 -1.93 -16.79 7.20
N ARG A 144 -0.89 -16.11 7.66
CA ARG A 144 -0.33 -14.91 7.03
C ARG A 144 1.18 -15.05 6.86
N PHE A 145 1.76 -14.20 6.03
CA PHE A 145 3.21 -14.19 5.80
C PHE A 145 3.91 -13.11 6.60
N ALA A 146 5.02 -13.43 7.26
CA ALA A 146 5.80 -12.49 8.07
C ALA A 146 6.18 -11.24 7.27
N GLY A 147 6.01 -10.07 7.87
CA GLY A 147 6.23 -8.77 7.24
C GLY A 147 5.06 -8.29 6.37
N HIS A 148 4.09 -9.09 5.97
CA HIS A 148 2.96 -8.56 5.22
C HIS A 148 2.10 -7.59 6.07
N PHE A 149 1.60 -6.52 5.47
CA PHE A 149 0.77 -5.51 6.11
C PHE A 149 -0.63 -5.51 5.49
N HIS A 150 -1.62 -5.86 6.31
CA HIS A 150 -3.02 -6.01 5.90
C HIS A 150 -3.96 -5.04 6.63
N GLY A 151 -3.41 -3.93 7.12
CA GLY A 151 -4.08 -3.03 8.06
C GLY A 151 -3.61 -3.25 9.49
N TRP A 152 -4.19 -2.48 10.40
CA TRP A 152 -3.76 -2.37 11.80
C TRP A 152 -4.71 -3.07 12.79
N HIS A 153 -5.71 -3.81 12.29
CA HIS A 153 -6.68 -4.49 13.15
C HIS A 153 -6.07 -5.73 13.82
N ASP A 154 -6.62 -6.12 14.97
CA ASP A 154 -6.09 -7.14 15.89
C ASP A 154 -5.65 -8.44 15.23
N ALA A 155 -6.42 -8.92 14.25
CA ALA A 155 -6.17 -10.21 13.60
C ALA A 155 -4.98 -10.22 12.64
N LEU A 156 -4.49 -9.07 12.15
CA LEU A 156 -3.41 -9.00 11.16
C LEU A 156 -2.32 -7.98 11.47
N ALA A 157 -2.47 -7.14 12.50
CA ALA A 157 -1.36 -6.35 13.03
C ALA A 157 -0.17 -7.24 13.44
N PRO A 158 -0.38 -8.38 14.14
CA PRO A 158 0.72 -9.27 14.48
C PRO A 158 1.47 -9.82 13.27
N GLY A 159 2.80 -9.75 13.34
CA GLY A 159 3.71 -10.19 12.28
C GLY A 159 3.95 -9.19 11.16
N ALA A 160 3.25 -8.05 11.12
CA ALA A 160 3.46 -7.02 10.09
C ALA A 160 4.79 -6.27 10.29
N ASP A 161 5.14 -6.02 11.54
CA ASP A 161 6.47 -5.64 11.98
C ASP A 161 6.99 -6.76 12.89
N PRO A 162 8.15 -7.39 12.58
CA PRO A 162 8.71 -8.45 13.41
C PRO A 162 9.07 -8.01 14.83
N ASP A 163 9.29 -6.71 15.06
CA ASP A 163 9.67 -6.17 16.36
C ASP A 163 8.44 -5.71 17.19
N ASP A 164 7.21 -5.86 16.67
CA ASP A 164 5.99 -5.42 17.37
C ASP A 164 5.68 -6.33 18.59
N PRO A 165 5.56 -5.76 19.81
CA PRO A 165 5.16 -6.49 21.00
C PRO A 165 3.67 -6.90 21.02
N ASN A 166 2.87 -6.56 20.00
CA ASN A 166 1.44 -6.85 19.86
C ASN A 166 0.59 -6.31 21.01
N ARG A 167 0.94 -5.13 21.51
CA ARG A 167 0.26 -4.52 22.67
C ARG A 167 -1.21 -4.23 22.34
N GLY A 168 -2.11 -4.72 23.19
CA GLY A 168 -3.56 -4.52 23.04
C GLY A 168 -4.27 -5.63 22.25
N VAL A 169 -3.54 -6.58 21.67
CA VAL A 169 -4.12 -7.75 20.99
C VAL A 169 -4.42 -8.85 22.01
N LEU A 170 -5.62 -9.44 21.93
CA LEU A 170 -6.01 -10.56 22.80
C LEU A 170 -5.14 -11.81 22.51
N PRO A 171 -4.70 -12.56 23.54
CA PRO A 171 -3.97 -13.81 23.33
C PRO A 171 -4.70 -14.81 22.42
N SER A 172 -6.02 -14.94 22.56
CA SER A 172 -6.83 -15.83 21.72
C SER A 172 -6.84 -15.43 20.23
N THR A 173 -6.63 -14.15 19.92
CA THR A 173 -6.45 -13.71 18.53
C THR A 173 -5.14 -14.27 17.98
N LEU A 174 -4.06 -14.23 18.77
CA LEU A 174 -2.74 -14.78 18.41
C LEU A 174 -2.79 -16.30 18.27
N ASP A 175 -3.51 -17.00 19.15
CA ASP A 175 -3.68 -18.46 19.09
C ASP A 175 -4.34 -18.93 17.78
N SER A 176 -5.13 -18.06 17.15
CA SER A 176 -5.83 -18.33 15.88
C SER A 176 -5.06 -17.91 14.62
N LEU A 177 -3.79 -17.51 14.77
CA LEU A 177 -2.97 -16.94 13.70
C LEU A 177 -1.63 -17.67 13.59
N ILE A 178 -1.35 -18.20 12.41
CA ILE A 178 -0.04 -18.75 12.04
C ILE A 178 0.68 -17.74 11.17
N ILE A 179 1.89 -17.38 11.57
CA ILE A 179 2.76 -16.45 10.85
C ILE A 179 3.91 -17.25 10.25
N LEU A 180 3.90 -17.43 8.94
CA LEU A 180 4.94 -18.18 8.21
C LEU A 180 5.87 -17.22 7.45
N PRO A 181 7.12 -17.57 7.18
CA PRO A 181 7.83 -16.97 6.06
C PRO A 181 7.08 -17.28 4.74
N ALA A 182 7.29 -16.44 3.72
CA ALA A 182 6.72 -16.67 2.40
C ALA A 182 7.49 -17.79 1.66
N ASP A 183 7.20 -19.02 2.08
CA ASP A 183 7.86 -20.26 1.68
C ASP A 183 6.79 -21.34 1.44
N LEU A 184 6.72 -21.85 0.21
CA LEU A 184 5.67 -22.81 -0.18
C LEU A 184 5.80 -24.16 0.51
N ASP A 185 7.01 -24.61 0.84
CA ASP A 185 7.21 -25.89 1.51
C ASP A 185 6.69 -25.82 2.95
N GLN A 186 6.91 -24.68 3.62
CA GLN A 186 6.36 -24.44 4.96
C GLN A 186 4.84 -24.30 4.95
N VAL A 187 4.27 -23.65 3.93
CA VAL A 187 2.82 -23.63 3.74
C VAL A 187 2.29 -25.04 3.53
N ALA A 188 2.90 -25.83 2.63
CA ALA A 188 2.48 -27.20 2.36
C ALA A 188 2.54 -28.09 3.60
N ALA A 189 3.64 -28.03 4.37
CA ALA A 189 3.79 -28.78 5.61
C ALA A 189 2.74 -28.39 6.67
N THR A 190 2.45 -27.08 6.78
CA THR A 190 1.43 -26.57 7.72
C THR A 190 0.03 -27.05 7.31
N LEU A 191 -0.33 -26.94 6.03
CA LEU A 191 -1.63 -27.37 5.52
C LEU A 191 -1.80 -28.89 5.55
N ALA A 192 -0.73 -29.66 5.40
CA ALA A 192 -0.76 -31.12 5.52
C ALA A 192 -0.96 -31.60 6.97
N SER A 193 -0.54 -30.82 7.96
CA SER A 193 -0.60 -31.19 9.39
C SER A 193 -1.81 -30.63 10.12
N ARG A 194 -2.62 -29.79 9.47
CA ARG A 194 -3.74 -29.08 10.08
C ARG A 194 -4.98 -29.11 9.20
N ASP A 195 -6.12 -29.44 9.79
CA ASP A 195 -7.43 -29.41 9.14
C ASP A 195 -8.25 -28.15 9.51
N ASP A 196 -7.77 -27.34 10.46
CA ASP A 196 -8.46 -26.19 11.05
C ASP A 196 -8.10 -24.82 10.44
N VAL A 197 -7.40 -24.80 9.31
CA VAL A 197 -7.02 -23.57 8.59
C VAL A 197 -8.16 -23.10 7.68
N ALA A 198 -8.71 -21.93 7.96
CA ALA A 198 -9.77 -21.27 7.19
C ALA A 198 -9.24 -20.58 5.93
N ALA A 199 -8.16 -19.81 6.06
CA ALA A 199 -7.62 -19.03 4.96
C ALA A 199 -6.11 -18.79 5.05
N VAL A 200 -5.52 -18.51 3.89
CA VAL A 200 -4.21 -17.87 3.75
C VAL A 200 -4.41 -16.48 3.17
N ILE A 201 -3.82 -15.45 3.78
CA ILE A 201 -3.81 -14.08 3.26
C ILE A 201 -2.40 -13.62 2.90
N LEU A 202 -2.27 -12.90 1.78
CA LEU A 202 -1.00 -12.33 1.32
C LEU A 202 -1.14 -11.00 0.58
N GLU A 203 -0.02 -10.28 0.49
CA GLU A 203 0.18 -9.16 -0.44
C GLU A 203 0.83 -9.77 -1.69
N PRO A 204 0.24 -9.68 -2.88
CA PRO A 204 0.69 -10.45 -4.04
C PRO A 204 2.13 -10.15 -4.51
N THR A 205 2.57 -8.89 -4.45
CA THR A 205 3.95 -8.51 -4.83
C THR A 205 4.95 -8.69 -3.68
N GLY A 206 4.50 -9.18 -2.52
CA GLY A 206 5.29 -9.35 -1.32
C GLY A 206 5.14 -8.23 -0.29
N ALA A 207 5.73 -8.47 0.87
CA ALA A 207 5.49 -7.71 2.09
C ALA A 207 5.70 -6.20 1.92
N SER A 208 4.74 -5.42 2.42
CA SER A 208 4.73 -3.97 2.30
C SER A 208 5.03 -3.53 0.88
N TYR A 209 4.12 -3.88 -0.03
CA TYR A 209 4.15 -3.49 -1.44
C TYR A 209 5.49 -3.81 -2.11
N GLY A 210 6.03 -5.01 -1.86
CA GLY A 210 7.27 -5.48 -2.48
C GLY A 210 8.56 -4.95 -1.85
N SER A 211 8.52 -4.41 -0.63
CA SER A 211 9.76 -4.16 0.13
C SER A 211 10.54 -5.46 0.38
N ILE A 212 9.81 -6.58 0.41
CA ILE A 212 10.33 -7.94 0.38
C ILE A 212 9.61 -8.61 -0.79
N PRO A 213 10.21 -8.61 -2.00
CA PRO A 213 9.50 -9.03 -3.21
C PRO A 213 9.14 -10.51 -3.22
N LEU A 214 7.91 -10.80 -3.64
CA LEU A 214 7.47 -12.15 -4.00
C LEU A 214 7.38 -12.31 -5.51
N PRO A 215 7.89 -13.42 -6.06
CA PRO A 215 7.75 -13.72 -7.48
C PRO A 215 6.35 -14.26 -7.81
N ASP A 216 5.93 -14.11 -9.08
CA ASP A 216 4.61 -14.53 -9.54
C ASP A 216 4.37 -16.05 -9.41
N ASP A 217 5.42 -16.87 -9.52
CA ASP A 217 5.35 -18.34 -9.34
C ASP A 217 4.99 -18.74 -7.90
N PHE A 218 5.33 -17.92 -6.90
CA PHE A 218 4.86 -18.10 -5.52
C PHE A 218 3.33 -18.03 -5.45
N LEU A 219 2.71 -17.10 -6.20
CA LEU A 219 1.24 -16.96 -6.23
C LEU A 219 0.58 -18.19 -6.84
N VAL A 220 1.17 -18.72 -7.92
CA VAL A 220 0.70 -19.94 -8.57
C VAL A 220 0.76 -21.12 -7.61
N GLY A 221 1.93 -21.36 -7.00
CA GLY A 221 2.10 -22.46 -6.05
C GLY A 221 1.20 -22.33 -4.82
N LEU A 222 1.01 -21.12 -4.30
CA LEU A 222 0.11 -20.88 -3.17
C LEU A 222 -1.35 -21.16 -3.55
N ARG A 223 -1.78 -20.78 -4.75
CA ARG A 223 -3.13 -21.09 -5.25
C ARG A 223 -3.34 -22.59 -5.37
N GLU A 224 -2.36 -23.33 -5.89
CA GLU A 224 -2.42 -24.79 -6.00
C GLU A 224 -2.56 -25.46 -4.62
N LEU A 225 -1.77 -25.01 -3.63
CA LEU A 225 -1.83 -25.53 -2.27
C LEU A 225 -3.18 -25.24 -1.62
N THR A 226 -3.62 -23.98 -1.65
CA THR A 226 -4.89 -23.57 -1.04
C THR A 226 -6.08 -24.32 -1.67
N HIS A 227 -6.08 -24.51 -2.99
CA HIS A 227 -7.09 -25.32 -3.68
C HIS A 227 -7.05 -26.80 -3.23
N ARG A 228 -5.86 -27.42 -3.23
CA ARG A 228 -5.66 -28.82 -2.83
C ARG A 228 -6.19 -29.12 -1.42
N TYR A 229 -5.97 -28.21 -0.48
CA TYR A 229 -6.34 -28.39 0.93
C TYR A 229 -7.71 -27.78 1.30
N GLY A 230 -8.45 -27.22 0.33
CA GLY A 230 -9.75 -26.60 0.58
C GLY A 230 -9.65 -25.39 1.53
N VAL A 231 -8.62 -24.57 1.36
CA VAL A 231 -8.34 -23.35 2.14
C VAL A 231 -8.62 -22.13 1.27
N ILE A 232 -9.26 -21.12 1.84
CA ILE A 232 -9.58 -19.88 1.12
C ILE A 232 -8.31 -19.07 0.91
N MET A 233 -8.02 -18.69 -0.33
CA MET A 233 -6.94 -17.76 -0.65
C MET A 233 -7.49 -16.33 -0.69
N ILE A 234 -6.94 -15.46 0.15
CA ILE A 234 -7.28 -14.03 0.22
C ILE A 234 -6.11 -13.23 -0.34
N ALA A 235 -6.32 -12.57 -1.48
CA ALA A 235 -5.34 -11.64 -2.04
C ALA A 235 -5.60 -10.22 -1.51
N ASP A 236 -4.64 -9.65 -0.79
CA ASP A 236 -4.64 -8.25 -0.42
C ASP A 236 -4.08 -7.40 -1.57
N GLU A 237 -4.97 -7.02 -2.48
CA GLU A 237 -4.68 -6.17 -3.63
C GLU A 237 -4.91 -4.69 -3.32
N VAL A 238 -4.86 -4.27 -2.05
CA VAL A 238 -5.07 -2.87 -1.65
C VAL A 238 -4.09 -1.92 -2.35
N VAL A 239 -2.85 -2.36 -2.63
CA VAL A 239 -1.85 -1.57 -3.40
C VAL A 239 -1.80 -1.96 -4.86
N THR A 240 -1.85 -3.25 -5.15
CA THR A 240 -1.54 -3.84 -6.46
C THR A 240 -2.73 -3.83 -7.40
N GLY A 241 -3.95 -3.83 -6.87
CA GLY A 241 -5.20 -3.77 -7.62
C GLY A 241 -5.29 -2.50 -8.46
N PHE A 242 -5.64 -2.65 -9.73
CA PHE A 242 -5.72 -1.58 -10.74
C PHE A 242 -4.40 -0.82 -11.01
N ARG A 243 -3.30 -1.23 -10.37
CA ARG A 243 -1.96 -0.64 -10.52
C ARG A 243 -1.07 -1.46 -11.42
N VAL A 244 -0.91 -2.75 -11.07
CA VAL A 244 0.01 -3.67 -11.74
C VAL A 244 -0.54 -4.02 -13.11
N THR A 245 -1.81 -4.40 -13.13
CA THR A 245 -2.68 -4.48 -14.31
C THR A 245 -4.08 -3.99 -13.89
N PRO A 246 -5.03 -3.78 -14.82
CA PRO A 246 -6.41 -3.50 -14.44
C PRO A 246 -6.99 -4.57 -13.49
N GLY A 247 -6.60 -5.83 -13.66
CA GLY A 247 -7.01 -6.95 -12.81
C GLY A 247 -6.15 -7.20 -11.56
N GLY A 248 -5.13 -6.39 -11.31
CA GLY A 248 -4.20 -6.56 -10.19
C GLY A 248 -3.01 -7.48 -10.47
N ALA A 249 -2.26 -7.81 -9.42
CA ALA A 249 -1.07 -8.65 -9.49
C ALA A 249 -1.40 -10.15 -9.59
N CYS A 250 -2.48 -10.62 -8.98
CA CYS A 250 -2.95 -11.99 -9.17
C CYS A 250 -3.34 -12.24 -10.63
N ALA A 251 -4.00 -11.29 -11.29
CA ALA A 251 -4.31 -11.38 -12.71
C ALA A 251 -3.04 -11.43 -13.58
N ARG A 252 -2.00 -10.64 -13.26
CA ARG A 252 -0.69 -10.71 -13.93
C ARG A 252 -0.09 -12.12 -13.85
N ALA A 253 -0.17 -12.74 -12.68
CA ALA A 253 0.34 -14.09 -12.44
C ALA A 253 -0.57 -15.22 -12.98
N GLY A 254 -1.73 -14.89 -13.57
CA GLY A 254 -2.70 -15.89 -14.02
C GLY A 254 -3.41 -16.62 -12.88
N VAL A 255 -3.47 -16.03 -11.68
CA VAL A 255 -4.05 -16.61 -10.47
C VAL A 255 -5.40 -15.97 -10.15
N THR A 256 -6.40 -16.80 -9.85
CA THR A 256 -7.70 -16.34 -9.34
C THR A 256 -7.84 -16.71 -7.86
N PRO A 257 -7.70 -15.74 -6.92
CA PRO A 257 -7.95 -15.97 -5.50
C PRO A 257 -9.44 -16.14 -5.21
N ASP A 258 -9.80 -16.63 -4.02
CA ASP A 258 -11.21 -16.77 -3.62
C ASP A 258 -11.82 -15.42 -3.19
N LEU A 259 -11.01 -14.57 -2.55
CA LEU A 259 -11.37 -13.23 -2.10
C LEU A 259 -10.25 -12.24 -2.44
N VAL A 260 -10.63 -11.00 -2.76
CA VAL A 260 -9.73 -9.90 -3.10
C VAL A 260 -10.08 -8.67 -2.26
N CYS A 261 -9.13 -8.20 -1.46
CA CYS A 261 -9.26 -6.96 -0.71
C CYS A 261 -8.74 -5.78 -1.55
N LEU A 262 -9.53 -4.73 -1.68
CA LEU A 262 -9.24 -3.55 -2.49
C LEU A 262 -9.40 -2.28 -1.65
N ALA A 263 -8.56 -1.28 -1.89
CA ALA A 263 -8.71 0.09 -1.41
C ALA A 263 -7.89 1.02 -2.32
N LYS A 264 -7.50 2.20 -1.82
CA LYS A 264 -6.59 3.12 -2.52
C LYS A 264 -7.12 3.51 -3.90
N ILE A 265 -6.58 2.96 -4.98
CA ILE A 265 -6.97 3.28 -6.35
C ILE A 265 -8.46 3.01 -6.57
N VAL A 266 -9.03 1.95 -5.97
CA VAL A 266 -10.45 1.62 -6.16
C VAL A 266 -11.38 2.79 -5.83
N ALA A 267 -11.01 3.64 -4.87
CA ALA A 267 -11.81 4.76 -4.38
C ALA A 267 -11.36 6.12 -4.95
N GLY A 268 -10.50 6.13 -5.98
CA GLY A 268 -10.11 7.35 -6.70
C GLY A 268 -9.43 8.42 -5.83
N GLY A 269 -8.74 8.01 -4.76
CA GLY A 269 -8.07 8.95 -3.83
C GLY A 269 -8.94 9.46 -2.67
N LEU A 270 -10.19 9.00 -2.55
CA LEU A 270 -11.05 9.23 -1.39
C LEU A 270 -11.08 8.03 -0.43
N PRO A 271 -11.58 8.17 0.81
CA PRO A 271 -11.79 7.05 1.71
C PRO A 271 -12.71 5.99 1.09
N GLY A 272 -12.29 4.74 1.12
CA GLY A 272 -13.08 3.63 0.59
C GLY A 272 -12.25 2.38 0.38
N GLY A 273 -12.92 1.24 0.44
CA GLY A 273 -12.40 -0.06 0.09
C GLY A 273 -13.51 -0.97 -0.42
N ALA A 274 -13.12 -2.15 -0.89
CA ALA A 274 -14.04 -3.19 -1.30
C ALA A 274 -13.47 -4.56 -0.99
N LEU A 275 -14.34 -5.50 -0.65
CA LEU A 275 -14.07 -6.92 -0.73
C LEU A 275 -14.81 -7.46 -1.94
N ALA A 276 -14.08 -8.07 -2.86
CA ALA A 276 -14.63 -8.74 -4.02
C ALA A 276 -14.25 -10.22 -4.00
N GLY A 277 -14.99 -11.07 -4.69
CA GLY A 277 -14.67 -12.50 -4.75
C GLY A 277 -15.85 -13.34 -5.22
N ARG A 278 -15.72 -14.65 -4.95
CA ARG A 278 -16.72 -15.67 -5.27
C ARG A 278 -18.07 -15.37 -4.62
N ALA A 279 -19.16 -15.51 -5.36
CA ALA A 279 -20.49 -15.11 -4.94
C ALA A 279 -20.93 -15.86 -3.68
N GLU A 280 -20.71 -17.17 -3.61
CA GLU A 280 -21.10 -18.01 -2.48
C GLU A 280 -20.35 -17.67 -1.17
N LEU A 281 -19.19 -17.03 -1.24
CA LEU A 281 -18.49 -16.52 -0.06
C LEU A 281 -19.09 -15.18 0.39
N LEU A 282 -19.31 -14.26 -0.55
CA LEU A 282 -19.89 -12.95 -0.26
C LEU A 282 -21.37 -13.04 0.16
N ASP A 283 -22.07 -14.09 -0.25
CA ASP A 283 -23.48 -14.33 0.08
C ASP A 283 -23.70 -14.74 1.52
N LEU A 284 -22.64 -15.05 2.26
CA LEU A 284 -22.69 -15.13 3.72
C LEU A 284 -23.03 -13.79 4.39
N LEU A 285 -23.01 -12.68 3.64
CA LEU A 285 -23.50 -11.37 4.07
C LEU A 285 -24.98 -11.14 3.76
N ALA A 286 -25.54 -11.90 2.81
CA ALA A 286 -26.87 -11.68 2.26
C ALA A 286 -27.96 -11.89 3.32
N HIS A 287 -29.10 -11.28 3.07
CA HIS A 287 -30.31 -11.59 3.81
C HIS A 287 -30.95 -12.83 3.17
N ASP A 288 -31.15 -13.89 3.93
CA ASP A 288 -31.80 -15.13 3.49
C ASP A 288 -33.05 -15.45 4.33
N GLU A 289 -33.72 -16.56 4.00
CA GLU A 289 -34.92 -17.06 4.66
C GLU A 289 -34.71 -17.53 6.12
N HIS A 290 -33.45 -17.74 6.54
CA HIS A 290 -33.10 -18.15 7.90
C HIS A 290 -33.00 -16.97 8.88
N GLY A 291 -33.25 -15.75 8.40
CA GLY A 291 -33.37 -14.56 9.22
C GLY A 291 -32.03 -13.99 9.70
N PRO A 292 -32.04 -12.90 10.49
CA PRO A 292 -30.84 -12.09 10.76
C PRO A 292 -29.74 -12.77 11.58
N ARG A 293 -29.90 -14.02 12.02
CA ARG A 293 -28.97 -14.74 12.91
C ARG A 293 -27.98 -15.65 12.17
N GLY A 294 -28.22 -16.00 10.90
CA GLY A 294 -27.36 -16.90 10.12
C GLY A 294 -26.22 -16.22 9.35
N ARG A 295 -26.32 -14.90 9.12
CA ARG A 295 -25.40 -14.14 8.27
C ARG A 295 -24.29 -13.42 9.04
N ILE A 296 -23.19 -13.11 8.34
CA ILE A 296 -22.22 -12.13 8.82
C ILE A 296 -22.82 -10.73 8.71
N ARG A 297 -23.02 -10.09 9.86
CA ARG A 297 -23.42 -8.68 9.89
C ARG A 297 -22.22 -7.78 9.56
N GLN A 298 -22.41 -6.94 8.55
CA GLN A 298 -21.54 -5.83 8.20
C GLN A 298 -22.39 -4.58 8.02
N GLN A 299 -21.96 -3.49 8.65
CA GLN A 299 -22.51 -2.15 8.53
C GLN A 299 -21.35 -1.21 8.21
N GLY A 300 -21.67 0.05 7.91
CA GLY A 300 -20.69 1.12 7.80
C GLY A 300 -21.35 2.35 7.22
N THR A 301 -21.33 3.44 7.97
CA THR A 301 -22.02 4.69 7.61
C THR A 301 -21.58 5.20 6.24
N PHE A 302 -20.27 5.20 5.97
CA PHE A 302 -19.69 5.76 4.75
C PHE A 302 -19.35 4.73 3.68
N ASN A 303 -19.79 3.48 3.86
CA ASN A 303 -19.60 2.46 2.83
C ASN A 303 -20.30 2.91 1.56
N ALA A 304 -19.57 2.82 0.44
CA ALA A 304 -20.05 3.23 -0.87
C ALA A 304 -20.54 4.69 -0.98
N ASN A 305 -20.15 5.60 -0.07
CA ASN A 305 -20.67 6.97 -0.10
C ASN A 305 -20.56 7.63 -1.50
N PRO A 306 -21.51 8.50 -1.91
CA PRO A 306 -21.60 8.96 -3.29
C PRO A 306 -20.34 9.63 -3.83
N LEU A 307 -19.59 10.36 -2.99
CA LEU A 307 -18.36 11.03 -3.41
C LEU A 307 -17.26 10.04 -3.74
N SER A 308 -17.03 9.06 -2.86
CA SER A 308 -16.05 7.99 -3.12
C SER A 308 -16.46 7.12 -4.30
N ALA A 309 -17.75 6.84 -4.49
CA ALA A 309 -18.24 6.11 -5.65
C ALA A 309 -18.00 6.89 -6.96
N ALA A 310 -18.31 8.19 -7.00
CA ALA A 310 -18.04 9.03 -8.17
C ALA A 310 -16.54 9.10 -8.52
N ALA A 311 -15.69 9.31 -7.51
CA ALA A 311 -14.24 9.33 -7.68
C ALA A 311 -13.70 7.96 -8.13
N GLY A 312 -14.18 6.87 -7.51
CA GLY A 312 -13.84 5.50 -7.84
C GLY A 312 -14.20 5.13 -9.27
N ILE A 313 -15.41 5.45 -9.72
CA ILE A 313 -15.85 5.25 -11.11
C ILE A 313 -14.93 5.97 -12.10
N ALA A 314 -14.63 7.25 -11.85
CA ALA A 314 -13.76 8.03 -12.72
C ALA A 314 -12.34 7.45 -12.79
N MET A 315 -11.81 7.00 -11.64
CA MET A 315 -10.51 6.33 -11.57
C MET A 315 -10.51 4.99 -12.30
N LEU A 316 -11.48 4.11 -12.01
CA LEU A 316 -11.55 2.76 -12.59
C LEU A 316 -11.72 2.81 -14.11
N ARG A 317 -12.54 3.74 -14.63
CA ARG A 317 -12.65 3.97 -16.08
C ARG A 317 -11.32 4.37 -16.74
N ALA A 318 -10.54 5.22 -16.09
CA ALA A 318 -9.27 5.67 -16.63
C ALA A 318 -8.24 4.53 -16.65
N VAL A 319 -8.14 3.76 -15.57
CA VAL A 319 -7.16 2.67 -15.43
C VAL A 319 -7.58 1.38 -16.12
N ALA A 320 -8.85 1.22 -16.52
CA ALA A 320 -9.36 0.05 -17.25
C ALA A 320 -8.58 -0.26 -18.53
N THR A 321 -8.04 0.77 -19.19
CA THR A 321 -7.21 0.62 -20.39
C THR A 321 -5.85 -0.05 -20.13
N GLY A 322 -5.39 -0.06 -18.87
CA GLY A 322 -4.04 -0.47 -18.48
C GLY A 322 -2.93 0.54 -18.81
N GLU A 323 -3.21 1.55 -19.64
CA GLU A 323 -2.22 2.53 -20.09
C GLU A 323 -1.63 3.37 -18.95
N PRO A 324 -2.42 3.90 -17.99
CA PRO A 324 -1.85 4.68 -16.88
C PRO A 324 -0.88 3.87 -16.02
N GLY A 325 -1.21 2.58 -15.79
CA GLY A 325 -0.35 1.66 -15.05
C GLY A 325 0.95 1.38 -15.82
N ALA A 326 0.86 1.17 -17.13
CA ALA A 326 2.01 0.93 -18.00
C ALA A 326 2.97 2.14 -18.06
N VAL A 327 2.44 3.36 -18.20
CA VAL A 327 3.24 4.60 -18.16
C VAL A 327 3.95 4.73 -16.83
N ALA A 328 3.22 4.59 -15.72
CA ALA A 328 3.82 4.63 -14.39
C ALA A 328 4.90 3.56 -14.19
N ALA A 329 4.70 2.36 -14.73
CA ALA A 329 5.66 1.26 -14.65
C ALA A 329 6.94 1.52 -15.46
N GLN A 330 6.80 2.10 -16.66
CA GLN A 330 7.94 2.51 -17.48
C GLN A 330 8.82 3.53 -16.73
N ARG A 331 8.19 4.54 -16.12
CA ARG A 331 8.88 5.57 -15.34
C ARG A 331 9.51 5.01 -14.05
N GLY A 332 8.84 4.07 -13.38
CA GLY A 332 9.39 3.37 -12.22
C GLY A 332 10.63 2.54 -12.56
N THR A 333 10.60 1.82 -13.69
CA THR A 333 11.76 1.06 -14.16
C THR A 333 12.94 1.97 -14.51
N MET A 334 12.68 3.08 -15.21
CA MET A 334 13.68 4.10 -15.51
C MET A 334 14.31 4.67 -14.22
N LEU A 335 13.49 5.03 -13.23
CA LEU A 335 13.96 5.55 -11.95
C LEU A 335 14.88 4.54 -11.24
N VAL A 336 14.46 3.27 -11.11
CA VAL A 336 15.26 2.22 -10.45
C VAL A 336 16.59 1.99 -11.16
N GLN A 337 16.60 1.99 -12.50
CA GLN A 337 17.83 1.84 -13.29
C GLN A 337 18.79 2.99 -13.02
N MET A 338 18.33 4.23 -13.16
CA MET A 338 19.16 5.42 -12.99
C MET A 338 19.65 5.61 -11.54
N LEU A 339 18.84 5.24 -10.54
CA LEU A 339 19.28 5.25 -9.13
C LEU A 339 20.47 4.31 -8.91
N ASN A 340 20.42 3.10 -9.46
CA ASN A 340 21.51 2.15 -9.32
C ASN A 340 22.76 2.57 -10.12
N GLU A 341 22.60 3.21 -11.28
CA GLU A 341 23.72 3.82 -12.00
C GLU A 341 24.40 4.93 -11.20
N LEU A 342 23.60 5.80 -10.56
CA LEU A 342 24.09 6.83 -9.66
C LEU A 342 24.85 6.24 -8.46
N PHE A 343 24.30 5.21 -7.81
CA PHE A 343 24.99 4.56 -6.69
C PHE A 343 26.33 3.93 -7.12
N ARG A 344 26.40 3.37 -8.33
CA ARG A 344 27.67 2.87 -8.91
C ARG A 344 28.66 3.98 -9.19
N SER A 345 28.22 5.14 -9.70
CA SER A 345 29.13 6.26 -9.99
C SER A 345 29.77 6.83 -8.71
N TYR A 346 29.05 6.82 -7.59
CA TYR A 346 29.58 7.18 -6.27
C TYR A 346 30.27 6.01 -5.53
N ARG A 347 30.31 4.80 -6.12
CA ARG A 347 30.89 3.57 -5.53
C ARG A 347 30.28 3.21 -4.17
N LEU A 348 28.97 3.42 -4.02
CA LEU A 348 28.23 3.16 -2.78
C LEU A 348 27.90 1.67 -2.63
N ARG A 349 28.69 0.93 -1.85
CA ARG A 349 28.32 -0.41 -1.37
C ARG A 349 27.24 -0.30 -0.29
N GLY A 350 26.33 -1.27 -0.25
CA GLY A 350 25.22 -1.27 0.71
C GLY A 350 24.06 -0.34 0.34
N TRP A 351 24.11 0.29 -0.84
CA TRP A 351 23.04 1.12 -1.40
C TRP A 351 22.48 0.44 -2.65
N THR A 352 21.18 0.19 -2.67
CA THR A 352 20.53 -0.45 -3.81
C THR A 352 19.10 0.05 -3.96
N ALA A 353 18.67 0.22 -5.22
CA ALA A 353 17.28 0.47 -5.56
C ALA A 353 16.70 -0.79 -6.23
N PHE A 354 15.46 -1.12 -5.89
CA PHE A 354 14.73 -2.25 -6.49
C PHE A 354 13.24 -1.94 -6.49
N GLY A 355 12.46 -2.74 -7.21
CA GLY A 355 11.03 -2.48 -7.34
C GLY A 355 10.38 -3.34 -8.40
N ASP A 356 9.08 -3.16 -8.55
CA ASP A 356 8.25 -3.82 -9.56
C ASP A 356 7.29 -2.80 -10.17
N GLY A 357 7.40 -2.60 -11.48
CA GLY A 357 6.64 -1.61 -12.23
C GLY A 357 6.73 -0.20 -11.64
N SER A 358 5.61 0.30 -11.13
CA SER A 358 5.46 1.67 -10.61
C SER A 358 5.81 1.81 -9.11
N ILE A 359 6.34 0.76 -8.49
CA ILE A 359 6.71 0.73 -7.08
C ILE A 359 8.22 0.59 -6.97
N PHE A 360 8.87 1.39 -6.13
CA PHE A 360 10.29 1.28 -5.88
C PHE A 360 10.64 1.40 -4.40
N HIS A 361 11.80 0.86 -4.06
CA HIS A 361 12.38 0.80 -2.73
C HIS A 361 13.87 1.10 -2.82
N LEU A 362 14.39 1.73 -1.77
CA LEU A 362 15.79 1.93 -1.49
C LEU A 362 16.14 1.10 -0.27
N PHE A 363 17.27 0.42 -0.35
CA PHE A 363 17.93 -0.14 0.82
C PHE A 363 19.28 0.54 0.98
N VAL A 364 19.53 1.09 2.17
CA VAL A 364 20.66 1.99 2.44
C VAL A 364 21.32 1.61 3.76
N ASP A 365 22.33 0.75 3.70
CA ASP A 365 23.12 0.30 4.85
C ASP A 365 24.57 -0.01 4.45
N PRO A 366 25.53 0.92 4.67
CA PRO A 366 26.92 0.75 4.25
C PRO A 366 27.68 -0.42 4.89
N ILE A 367 27.15 -1.00 5.98
CA ILE A 367 27.76 -2.17 6.62
C ILE A 367 27.48 -3.44 5.81
N THR A 368 26.45 -3.40 4.95
CA THR A 368 26.09 -4.52 4.09
C THR A 368 26.92 -4.50 2.80
N ASP A 369 27.33 -5.68 2.33
CA ASP A 369 28.13 -5.81 1.10
C ASP A 369 27.26 -5.96 -0.16
N LEU A 370 26.17 -5.20 -0.24
CA LEU A 370 25.28 -5.22 -1.41
C LEU A 370 25.85 -4.39 -2.56
N THR A 371 25.79 -4.96 -3.75
CA THR A 371 26.03 -4.25 -5.00
C THR A 371 24.77 -3.48 -5.42
N PRO A 372 24.88 -2.23 -5.92
CA PRO A 372 23.71 -1.54 -6.47
C PRO A 372 22.99 -2.37 -7.54
N GLY A 373 21.70 -2.60 -7.31
CA GLY A 373 20.81 -3.43 -8.12
C GLY A 373 20.53 -4.82 -7.53
N GLU A 374 21.26 -5.25 -6.50
CA GLU A 374 20.93 -6.46 -5.77
C GLU A 374 19.70 -6.27 -4.89
N ILE A 375 18.87 -7.32 -4.79
CA ILE A 375 17.71 -7.34 -3.89
C ILE A 375 18.17 -7.91 -2.54
N PRO A 376 17.98 -7.20 -1.42
CA PRO A 376 18.39 -7.67 -0.11
C PRO A 376 17.46 -8.81 0.37
N ARG A 377 17.76 -10.06 0.00
CA ARG A 377 16.91 -11.22 0.37
C ARG A 377 17.36 -11.94 1.64
N ASN A 378 18.66 -11.90 1.94
CA ASN A 378 19.29 -12.72 2.99
C ASN A 378 19.58 -11.91 4.27
N MET A 379 18.66 -11.06 4.69
CA MET A 379 18.81 -10.23 5.89
C MET A 379 17.66 -10.47 6.86
N PRO A 380 17.85 -10.15 8.15
CA PRO A 380 16.76 -10.19 9.12
C PRO A 380 15.57 -9.36 8.63
N LEU A 381 14.36 -9.90 8.83
CA LEU A 381 13.11 -9.28 8.39
C LEU A 381 12.99 -7.82 8.88
N ALA A 382 13.38 -7.55 10.12
CA ALA A 382 13.38 -6.23 10.72
C ALA A 382 14.27 -5.24 9.95
N THR A 383 15.43 -5.69 9.49
CA THR A 383 16.37 -4.88 8.70
C THR A 383 15.79 -4.55 7.32
N LEU A 384 15.23 -5.54 6.62
CA LEU A 384 14.53 -5.32 5.34
C LEU A 384 13.37 -4.36 5.50
N LYS A 385 12.59 -4.55 6.56
CA LYS A 385 11.46 -3.71 6.90
C LYS A 385 11.83 -2.29 7.23
N ARG A 386 13.00 -2.02 7.83
CA ARG A 386 13.51 -0.67 8.06
C ARG A 386 14.12 -0.04 6.80
N GLY A 387 14.63 -0.86 5.88
CA GLY A 387 15.28 -0.41 4.64
C GLY A 387 16.75 0.02 4.83
N GLY A 388 17.39 -0.41 5.92
CA GLY A 388 18.79 -0.14 6.21
C GLY A 388 19.03 0.69 7.48
N ASP A 389 20.10 1.47 7.50
CA ASP A 389 20.57 2.25 8.65
C ASP A 389 19.59 3.40 8.97
N PRO A 390 18.94 3.40 10.15
CA PRO A 390 17.96 4.43 10.52
C PRO A 390 18.53 5.86 10.58
N ARG A 391 19.78 6.03 11.02
CA ARG A 391 20.44 7.34 11.09
C ARG A 391 20.68 7.86 9.68
N LEU A 392 21.18 7.00 8.79
CA LEU A 392 21.46 7.38 7.41
C LEU A 392 20.18 7.71 6.65
N LEU A 393 19.14 6.89 6.79
CA LEU A 393 17.82 7.13 6.19
C LEU A 393 17.19 8.43 6.68
N ARG A 394 17.34 8.77 7.98
CA ARG A 394 16.88 10.06 8.53
C ARG A 394 17.58 11.24 7.87
N LEU A 395 18.91 11.22 7.79
CA LEU A 395 19.68 12.27 7.13
C LEU A 395 19.32 12.37 5.65
N PHE A 396 19.21 11.23 4.97
CA PHE A 396 18.90 11.17 3.56
C PHE A 396 17.51 11.74 3.26
N ARG A 397 16.50 11.43 4.08
CA ARG A 397 15.16 12.02 3.94
C ARG A 397 15.19 13.56 4.04
N MET A 398 15.90 14.12 5.01
CA MET A 398 16.03 15.58 5.13
C MET A 398 16.74 16.18 3.92
N ALA A 399 17.81 15.54 3.46
CA ALA A 399 18.57 16.00 2.29
C ALA A 399 17.73 15.96 1.01
N LEU A 400 16.89 14.93 0.82
CA LEU A 400 15.96 14.87 -0.30
C LEU A 400 14.91 15.96 -0.24
N HIS A 401 14.36 16.23 0.94
CA HIS A 401 13.39 17.30 1.10
C HIS A 401 14.01 18.66 0.72
N LEU A 402 15.23 18.94 1.18
CA LEU A 402 15.97 20.16 0.84
C LEU A 402 16.24 20.29 -0.67
N ASN A 403 16.31 19.17 -1.39
CA ASN A 403 16.48 19.12 -2.84
C ASN A 403 15.16 18.88 -3.61
N GLY A 404 14.00 19.07 -2.96
CA GLY A 404 12.70 19.09 -3.64
C GLY A 404 12.15 17.71 -4.04
N VAL A 405 12.51 16.65 -3.31
CA VAL A 405 11.95 15.29 -3.51
C VAL A 405 11.41 14.76 -2.19
N ASP A 406 10.18 14.23 -2.18
CA ASP A 406 9.63 13.51 -1.03
C ASP A 406 9.36 12.04 -1.37
N LEU A 407 10.07 11.16 -0.66
CA LEU A 407 9.90 9.72 -0.73
C LEU A 407 9.06 9.23 0.44
N MET A 408 8.29 8.16 0.20
CA MET A 408 7.58 7.49 1.28
C MET A 408 8.58 6.96 2.33
N ARG A 409 8.48 7.54 3.52
CA ARG A 409 9.37 7.30 4.67
C ARG A 409 10.87 7.45 4.32
N GLY A 410 11.22 8.24 3.31
CA GLY A 410 12.60 8.47 2.88
C GLY A 410 13.27 7.31 2.12
N ARG A 411 12.55 6.23 1.79
CA ARG A 411 13.17 4.99 1.30
C ARG A 411 12.35 4.18 0.31
N SER A 412 11.14 4.60 -0.02
CA SER A 412 10.33 3.92 -1.02
C SER A 412 9.36 4.90 -1.65
N GLY A 413 8.63 4.47 -2.66
CA GLY A 413 7.62 5.32 -3.24
C GLY A 413 6.87 4.67 -4.38
N PHE A 414 5.93 5.44 -4.89
CA PHE A 414 5.11 5.09 -6.02
C PHE A 414 5.33 6.13 -7.12
N VAL A 415 5.54 5.65 -8.33
CA VAL A 415 5.48 6.48 -9.53
C VAL A 415 4.03 6.49 -10.00
N SER A 416 3.55 7.67 -10.39
CA SER A 416 2.22 7.88 -10.96
C SER A 416 2.31 8.08 -12.47
N ALA A 417 1.19 7.95 -13.17
CA ALA A 417 1.09 8.13 -14.62
C ALA A 417 1.43 9.57 -15.07
N VAL A 418 1.44 10.53 -14.15
CA VAL A 418 1.74 11.94 -14.43
C VAL A 418 3.18 12.33 -14.14
N HIS A 419 4.02 11.41 -13.65
CA HIS A 419 5.46 11.64 -13.59
C HIS A 419 6.06 11.58 -14.99
N SER A 420 6.71 12.66 -15.42
CA SER A 420 7.42 12.75 -16.69
C SER A 420 8.83 12.16 -16.60
N GLU A 421 9.50 12.00 -17.74
CA GLU A 421 10.93 11.66 -17.76
C GLU A 421 11.78 12.77 -17.13
N GLU A 422 11.39 14.04 -17.33
CA GLU A 422 12.03 15.20 -16.70
C GLU A 422 11.95 15.13 -15.17
N ASP A 423 10.83 14.66 -14.61
CA ASP A 423 10.69 14.45 -13.17
C ASP A 423 11.65 13.37 -12.67
N ILE A 424 11.84 12.29 -13.45
CA ILE A 424 12.81 11.24 -13.11
C ILE A 424 14.23 11.81 -13.15
N HIS A 425 14.61 12.53 -14.20
CA HIS A 425 15.94 13.16 -14.28
C HIS A 425 16.18 14.17 -13.15
N THR A 426 15.19 14.99 -12.83
CA THR A 426 15.24 15.96 -11.71
C THR A 426 15.42 15.23 -10.37
N THR A 427 14.73 14.10 -10.20
CA THR A 427 14.86 13.27 -9.01
C THR A 427 16.26 12.67 -8.88
N ILE A 428 16.88 12.22 -9.98
CA ILE A 428 18.25 11.71 -9.95
C ILE A 428 19.26 12.81 -9.60
N ALA A 429 19.07 14.03 -10.12
CA ALA A 429 19.91 15.17 -9.74
C ALA A 429 19.74 15.53 -8.25
N ALA A 430 18.51 15.52 -7.73
CA ALA A 430 18.24 15.73 -6.32
C ALA A 430 18.82 14.63 -5.43
N MET A 431 18.80 13.36 -5.89
CA MET A 431 19.44 12.24 -5.22
C MET A 431 20.96 12.42 -5.12
N ALA A 432 21.62 12.84 -6.22
CA ALA A 432 23.05 13.10 -6.22
C ALA A 432 23.42 14.20 -5.21
N ALA A 433 22.69 15.32 -5.23
CA ALA A 433 22.88 16.41 -4.26
C ALA A 433 22.60 15.97 -2.81
N ALA A 434 21.59 15.13 -2.59
CA ALA A 434 21.29 14.58 -1.27
C ALA A 434 22.40 13.66 -0.76
N ILE A 435 22.96 12.79 -1.61
CA ILE A 435 24.11 11.95 -1.28
C ILE A 435 25.29 12.83 -0.82
N GLU A 436 25.63 13.87 -1.57
CA GLU A 436 26.74 14.76 -1.23
C GLU A 436 26.52 15.51 0.09
N LEU A 437 25.30 15.94 0.38
CA LEU A 437 24.96 16.57 1.66
C LEU A 437 25.13 15.58 2.82
N VAL A 438 24.64 14.36 2.67
CA VAL A 438 24.76 13.32 3.69
C VAL A 438 26.21 12.92 3.92
N MET A 439 27.01 12.77 2.86
CA MET A 439 28.44 12.44 2.94
C MET A 439 29.28 13.50 3.68
N ARG A 440 28.81 14.74 3.80
CA ARG A 440 29.50 15.79 4.57
C ARG A 440 29.16 15.76 6.07
N GLU A 441 28.09 15.06 6.45
CA GLU A 441 27.61 14.94 7.84
C GLU A 441 28.07 13.65 8.54
N ILE A 442 28.46 12.64 7.77
CA ILE A 442 29.04 11.37 8.24
C ILE A 442 30.56 11.40 8.10
#